data_AF-A0A1G8LB25-F1
#
_entry.id   AF-A0A1G8LB25-F1
#
_cell.length_a   1.000
_cell.length_b   1.000
_cell.length_c   1.000
_cell.angle_alpha   90.00
_cell.angle_beta   90.00
_cell.angle_gamma   90.00
#
_symmetry.space_group_name_H-M   'P 1'
#
loop_
_entity.id
_entity.type
_entity.pdbx_description
1 polymer ?
#
loop_
_entity_poly.entity_id
_entity_poly.type
_entity_poly.pdbx_seq_one_letter_code
_entity_poly.pdbx_strand_id
1 'polypeptide(L)'
;MDYILGRNATGFCYVTGLGTKSPEHPHHRLSASDDIKAPIPGFLVGGPNPGQQDKAFYPTASPDESYVDTEDSYASNEVAINWNAALVALSSSLDALAVDSVK
;
A
#
# COMPACT_ATOMS: atom_id res chain seq x y z
N MET A 1 0.40 -1.10 -12.42
CA MET A 1 -0.85 -1.17 -11.65
C MET A 1 -1.00 -2.53 -10.98
N ASP A 2 -0.94 -3.63 -11.73
CA ASP A 2 -1.05 -5.01 -11.20
C ASP A 2 -0.27 -5.28 -9.90
N TYR A 3 1.01 -4.90 -9.85
CA TYR A 3 1.85 -5.09 -8.67
C TYR A 3 1.28 -4.39 -7.43
N ILE A 4 0.86 -3.13 -7.57
CA ILE A 4 0.25 -2.34 -6.49
C ILE A 4 -1.06 -2.97 -6.03
N LEU A 5 -1.82 -3.57 -6.95
CA LEU A 5 -3.14 -4.14 -6.70
C LEU A 5 -3.12 -5.64 -6.35
N GLY A 6 -1.98 -6.21 -5.96
CA GLY A 6 -1.90 -7.57 -5.39
C GLY A 6 -1.16 -8.62 -6.22
N ARG A 7 -0.64 -8.28 -7.41
CA ARG A 7 0.20 -9.19 -8.20
C ARG A 7 1.67 -9.07 -7.79
N ASN A 8 1.95 -9.41 -6.54
CA ASN A 8 3.28 -9.37 -5.89
C ASN A 8 3.46 -10.59 -4.96
N ALA A 9 4.68 -10.82 -4.45
CA ALA A 9 4.97 -12.00 -3.62
C ALA A 9 4.18 -12.06 -2.30
N THR A 10 3.76 -10.92 -1.76
CA THR A 10 2.97 -10.87 -0.52
C THR A 10 1.47 -11.11 -0.73
N GLY A 11 0.99 -10.93 -1.96
CA GLY A 11 -0.43 -10.94 -2.33
C GLY A 11 -1.24 -9.75 -1.79
N PHE A 12 -0.62 -8.74 -1.18
CA PHE A 12 -1.33 -7.55 -0.72
C PHE A 12 -1.60 -6.59 -1.88
N CYS A 13 -2.83 -6.09 -1.99
CA CYS A 13 -3.09 -4.80 -2.60
C CYS A 13 -2.59 -3.71 -1.63
N TYR A 14 -1.57 -2.96 -2.03
CA TYR A 14 -0.94 -1.93 -1.17
C TYR A 14 -1.77 -0.64 -1.07
N VAL A 15 -3.04 -0.65 -1.46
CA VAL A 15 -3.95 0.48 -1.31
C VAL A 15 -5.01 0.13 -0.27
N THR A 16 -5.13 0.94 0.77
CA THR A 16 -6.10 0.72 1.85
C THR A 16 -7.53 0.64 1.31
N GLY A 17 -8.30 -0.34 1.78
CA GLY A 17 -9.71 -0.53 1.41
C GLY A 17 -9.96 -1.01 -0.03
N LEU A 18 -8.93 -1.44 -0.77
CA LEU A 18 -9.07 -2.00 -2.11
C LEU A 18 -8.52 -3.43 -2.20
N GLY A 19 -9.19 -4.28 -2.98
CA GLY A 19 -8.79 -5.69 -3.14
C GLY A 19 -9.28 -6.57 -1.99
N THR A 20 -8.89 -7.85 -2.01
CA THR A 20 -9.31 -8.86 -1.02
C THR A 20 -8.34 -8.98 0.17
N LYS A 21 -7.12 -8.46 0.01
CA LYS A 21 -6.06 -8.43 1.02
C LYS A 21 -5.38 -7.06 0.93
N SER A 22 -5.76 -6.13 1.79
CA SER A 22 -5.26 -4.75 1.82
C SER A 22 -4.74 -4.37 3.20
N PRO A 23 -3.90 -3.33 3.33
CA PRO A 23 -3.49 -2.84 4.64
C PRO A 23 -4.71 -2.50 5.50
N GLU A 24 -4.78 -3.10 6.69
CA GLU A 24 -5.74 -2.81 7.75
C GLU A 24 -5.09 -1.99 8.87
N HIS A 25 -3.76 -2.04 9.00
CA HIS A 25 -2.99 -1.37 10.06
C HIS A 25 -1.88 -0.47 9.52
N PRO A 26 -2.16 0.49 8.60
CA PRO A 26 -1.13 1.39 8.09
C PRO A 26 -0.55 2.24 9.22
N HIS A 27 0.74 2.62 9.12
CA HIS A 27 1.32 3.65 9.98
C HIS A 27 0.72 5.01 9.60
N HIS A 28 -0.49 5.30 10.11
CA HIS A 28 -1.24 6.51 9.85
C HIS A 28 -2.04 6.93 11.08
N ARG A 29 -1.61 8.03 11.71
CA ARG A 29 -2.11 8.49 13.00
C ARG A 29 -3.63 8.62 13.06
N LEU A 30 -4.27 9.17 12.01
CA LEU A 30 -5.72 9.35 12.03
C LEU A 30 -6.44 8.00 12.04
N SER A 31 -6.03 7.07 11.15
CA SER A 31 -6.59 5.72 11.08
C SER A 31 -6.36 4.91 12.36
N ALA A 32 -5.30 5.21 13.11
CA ALA A 32 -4.98 4.53 14.38
C ALA A 32 -5.74 5.11 15.58
N SER A 33 -6.35 6.29 15.45
CA SER A 33 -6.85 7.08 16.59
C SER A 33 -8.37 7.33 16.58
N ASP A 34 -9.07 6.89 15.55
CA ASP A 34 -10.48 7.23 15.34
C ASP A 34 -11.47 6.16 15.84
N ASP A 35 -10.97 5.08 16.46
CA ASP A 35 -11.74 3.90 16.89
C ASP A 35 -12.50 3.18 15.75
N ILE A 36 -12.14 3.44 14.48
CA ILE A 36 -12.72 2.79 13.31
C ILE A 36 -11.82 1.61 12.94
N LYS A 37 -12.41 0.41 12.83
CA LYS A 37 -11.67 -0.80 12.46
C LYS A 37 -10.98 -0.67 11.09
N ALA A 38 -11.68 -0.08 10.12
CA ALA A 38 -11.16 0.07 8.77
C ALA A 38 -10.33 1.37 8.66
N PRO A 39 -9.12 1.33 8.07
CA PRO A 39 -8.37 2.54 7.83
C PRO A 39 -9.06 3.41 6.78
N ILE A 40 -8.71 4.69 6.76
CA ILE A 40 -9.12 5.60 5.67
C ILE A 40 -8.73 4.97 4.31
N PRO A 41 -9.69 4.81 3.38
CA PRO A 41 -9.44 4.11 2.12
C PRO A 41 -8.67 4.97 1.12
N GLY A 42 -7.98 4.31 0.17
CA GLY A 42 -7.30 4.96 -0.95
C GLY A 42 -5.86 5.41 -0.69
N PHE A 43 -5.27 5.09 0.47
CA PHE A 43 -3.86 5.37 0.73
C PHE A 43 -2.96 4.30 0.16
N LEU A 44 -1.92 4.74 -0.57
CA LEU A 44 -0.84 3.87 -0.99
C LEU A 44 0.17 3.77 0.16
N VAL A 45 0.40 2.55 0.66
CA VAL A 45 1.50 2.30 1.60
C VAL A 45 2.84 2.19 0.89
N GLY A 46 3.94 2.37 1.62
CA GLY A 46 5.30 2.32 1.07
C GLY A 46 5.62 1.01 0.32
N GLY A 47 5.13 -0.13 0.81
CA GLY A 47 5.37 -1.45 0.25
C GLY A 47 6.64 -2.12 0.79
N PRO A 48 7.05 -3.27 0.24
CA PRO A 48 8.16 -4.07 0.75
C PRO A 48 9.47 -3.27 0.86
N ASN A 49 10.11 -3.34 2.03
CA ASN A 49 11.38 -2.68 2.31
C ASN A 49 12.34 -3.68 3.00
N PRO A 50 13.31 -4.27 2.27
CA PRO A 50 14.31 -5.17 2.86
C PRO A 50 15.28 -4.48 3.83
N GLY A 51 15.31 -3.15 3.83
CA GLY A 51 16.08 -2.38 4.81
C GLY A 51 15.49 -2.46 6.22
N GLN A 52 14.19 -2.78 6.36
CA GLN A 52 13.49 -2.95 7.65
C GLN A 52 13.88 -1.87 8.67
N GLN A 53 13.85 -0.61 8.25
CA GLN A 53 14.44 0.54 8.97
C GLN A 53 13.58 1.04 10.13
N ASP A 54 12.79 0.13 10.69
CA ASP A 54 11.93 0.33 11.84
C ASP A 54 12.20 -0.74 12.90
N LYS A 55 11.26 -0.95 13.83
CA LYS A 55 11.38 -1.95 14.89
C LYS A 55 10.30 -3.02 14.79
N ALA A 56 9.57 -3.08 13.68
CA ALA A 56 8.53 -4.07 13.46
C ALA A 56 9.14 -5.44 13.19
N PHE A 57 8.36 -6.50 13.42
CA PHE A 57 8.75 -7.86 13.08
C PHE A 57 8.35 -8.18 11.64
N TYR A 58 9.35 -8.43 10.79
CA TYR A 58 9.14 -8.90 9.42
C TYR A 58 9.33 -10.41 9.33
N PRO A 59 8.43 -11.15 8.65
CA PRO A 59 8.58 -12.60 8.48
C PRO A 59 9.80 -13.02 7.65
N THR A 60 10.30 -12.12 6.79
CA THR A 60 11.34 -12.40 5.81
C THR A 60 12.03 -11.10 5.39
N ALA A 61 13.31 -11.19 5.01
CA ALA A 61 14.10 -10.08 4.46
C ALA A 61 14.21 -10.15 2.92
N SER A 62 13.54 -11.10 2.28
CA SER A 62 13.45 -11.17 0.82
C SER A 62 12.86 -9.85 0.28
N PRO A 63 13.46 -9.21 -0.75
CA PRO A 63 13.08 -7.85 -1.15
C PRO A 63 11.59 -7.63 -1.41
N ASP A 64 10.93 -8.56 -2.11
CA ASP A 64 9.51 -8.44 -2.47
C ASP A 64 8.55 -8.94 -1.37
N GLU A 65 9.07 -9.57 -0.32
CA GLU A 65 8.27 -10.13 0.77
C GLU A 65 8.47 -9.39 2.10
N SER A 66 9.42 -8.45 2.16
CA SER A 66 9.78 -7.70 3.37
C SER A 66 8.76 -6.59 3.68
N TYR A 67 7.52 -7.01 3.90
CA TYR A 67 6.36 -6.17 4.22
C TYR A 67 5.59 -6.81 5.37
N VAL A 68 5.10 -5.97 6.28
CA VAL A 68 4.21 -6.40 7.37
C VAL A 68 3.15 -5.34 7.60
N ASP A 69 1.90 -5.78 7.76
CA ASP A 69 0.77 -4.88 7.97
C ASP A 69 0.55 -4.63 9.47
N THR A 70 1.43 -3.81 10.05
CA THR A 70 1.35 -3.35 11.43
C THR A 70 1.62 -1.86 11.52
N GLU A 71 1.06 -1.21 12.53
CA GLU A 71 1.20 0.24 12.72
C GLU A 71 2.65 0.63 13.06
N ASP A 72 3.43 -0.24 13.70
CA ASP A 72 4.84 0.02 14.03
C ASP A 72 5.80 -0.10 12.83
N SER A 73 5.31 -0.63 11.69
CA SER A 73 6.07 -0.78 10.46
C SER A 73 6.08 0.50 9.62
N TYR A 74 6.63 1.60 10.16
CA TYR A 74 6.71 2.85 9.40
C TYR A 74 7.64 2.76 8.18
N ALA A 75 8.59 1.81 8.14
CA ALA A 75 9.50 1.69 7.00
C ALA A 75 8.88 0.98 5.78
N SER A 76 7.77 0.24 5.95
CA SER A 76 7.09 -0.48 4.86
C SER A 76 5.59 -0.14 4.73
N ASN A 77 4.95 0.28 5.82
CA ASN A 77 3.49 0.42 5.92
C ASN A 77 3.01 1.85 6.24
N GLU A 78 3.90 2.86 6.22
CA GLU A 78 3.51 4.28 6.28
C GLU A 78 2.78 4.70 5.00
N VAL A 79 2.09 5.85 5.07
CA VAL A 79 1.42 6.51 3.93
C VAL A 79 2.00 7.90 3.72
N ALA A 80 2.05 8.37 2.47
CA ALA A 80 2.58 9.71 2.18
C ALA A 80 1.94 10.34 0.94
N ILE A 81 1.82 11.68 0.97
CA ILE A 81 1.17 12.46 -0.10
C ILE A 81 1.86 12.30 -1.46
N ASN A 82 3.18 12.16 -1.49
CA ASN A 82 3.97 11.98 -2.71
C ASN A 82 3.76 10.58 -3.34
N TRP A 83 3.53 9.54 -2.53
CA TRP A 83 3.19 8.22 -3.04
C TRP A 83 1.80 8.21 -3.65
N ASN A 84 0.82 8.80 -2.95
CA ASN A 84 -0.53 8.96 -3.47
C ASN A 84 -0.58 9.84 -4.74
N ALA A 85 0.23 10.88 -4.84
CA ALA A 85 0.33 11.69 -6.04
C ALA A 85 0.76 10.86 -7.28
N ALA A 86 1.76 9.98 -7.10
CA ALA A 86 2.19 9.06 -8.16
C ALA A 86 1.10 8.02 -8.50
N LEU A 87 0.39 7.49 -7.50
CA LEU A 87 -0.74 6.58 -7.72
C LEU A 87 -1.85 7.25 -8.55
N VAL A 88 -2.22 8.48 -8.22
CA VAL A 88 -3.25 9.24 -8.94
C VAL A 88 -2.82 9.51 -10.38
N ALA A 89 -1.55 9.90 -10.60
CA ALA A 89 -1.03 10.16 -11.94
C ALA A 89 -1.04 8.89 -12.80
N LEU A 90 -0.56 7.76 -12.26
CA LEU A 90 -0.58 6.47 -12.95
C LEU A 90 -2.01 6.00 -13.24
N SER A 91 -2.91 6.07 -12.26
CA SER A 91 -4.30 5.63 -12.41
C SER A 91 -5.02 6.46 -13.47
N SER A 92 -4.89 7.78 -13.41
CA SER A 92 -5.49 8.70 -14.40
C SER A 92 -4.94 8.47 -15.80
N SER A 93 -3.63 8.17 -15.93
CA SER A 93 -3.03 7.89 -17.23
C SER A 93 -3.57 6.58 -17.84
N LEU A 94 -3.73 5.54 -17.03
CA LEU A 94 -4.30 4.28 -17.49
C LEU A 94 -5.77 4.43 -17.86
N ASP A 95 -6.55 5.19 -17.08
CA ASP A 95 -7.95 5.50 -17.38
C ASP A 95 -8.09 6.22 -18.73
N ALA A 96 -7.29 7.26 -18.95
CA ALA A 96 -7.28 8.00 -20.21
C ALA A 96 -6.95 7.12 -21.43
N LEU A 97 -5.99 6.21 -21.30
CA LEU A 97 -5.57 5.29 -22.37
C LEU A 97 -6.56 4.11 -22.57
N ALA A 98 -7.28 3.71 -21.53
CA ALA A 98 -8.28 2.66 -21.63
C ALA A 98 -9.44 3.05 -22.56
N VAL A 99 -9.78 4.34 -22.62
CA VAL A 99 -10.81 4.88 -23.54
C VAL A 99 -10.40 4.69 -25.01
N ASP A 100 -9.11 4.74 -25.33
CA ASP A 100 -8.61 4.55 -26.70
C ASP A 100 -8.48 3.07 -27.09
N SER A 101 -8.52 2.16 -26.11
CA SER A 101 -8.34 0.71 -26.31
C SER A 101 -9.62 -0.02 -26.75
N VAL A 102 -10.75 0.69 -26.84
CA VAL A 102 -12.09 0.15 -27.19
C VAL A 102 -12.57 0.63 -28.57
N LYS A 103 -11.66 1.08 -29.44
CA LYS A 103 -11.93 1.31 -30.87
C LYS A 103 -11.24 0.26 -31.72
#